data_AF-A0A946VRB7-F1
#
_entry.id   AF-A0A946VRB7-F1
#
_cell.length_a   1.000
_cell.length_b   1.000
_cell.length_c   1.000
_cell.angle_alpha   90.00
_cell.angle_beta   90.00
_cell.angle_gamma   90.00
#
_symmetry.space_group_name_H-M   'P 1'
#
loop_
_entity.id
_entity.type
_entity.pdbx_description
1 polymer ?
#
loop_
_entity_poly.entity_id
_entity_poly.type
_entity_poly.pdbx_seq_one_letter_code
_entity_poly.pdbx_strand_id
1 'polypeptide(L)' 'MKSTVSRSARIVKSQSSIQLHVSELQIGMFVSDLDCDWLETPFLTQGFMIESDEHIGLLKEYCETVWVDKVFNTWLKA' A
#
# COMPACT_ATOMS: atom_id res chain seq x y z
N MET A 1 32.68 18.26 -30.76
CA MET A 1 33.04 17.42 -29.60
C MET A 1 32.45 18.06 -28.34
N LYS A 2 31.28 17.60 -27.88
CA LYS A 2 30.62 18.10 -26.67
C LYS A 2 29.96 16.91 -25.97
N SER A 3 30.71 16.39 -25.01
CA SER A 3 30.32 15.75 -23.75
C SER A 3 29.12 14.80 -23.70
N THR A 4 29.45 13.52 -23.60
CA THR A 4 28.73 12.49 -22.85
C THR A 4 28.24 13.03 -21.50
N VAL A 5 26.93 12.92 -21.22
CA VAL A 5 26.41 13.03 -19.86
C VAL A 5 25.58 11.80 -19.54
N SER A 6 25.96 11.22 -18.41
CA SER A 6 25.61 9.94 -17.82
C SER A 6 24.11 9.60 -17.91
N ARG A 7 23.82 8.41 -18.44
CA ARG A 7 22.54 7.73 -18.26
C ARG A 7 22.40 7.41 -16.78
N SER A 8 21.79 8.29 -15.99
CA SER A 8 21.26 7.87 -14.71
C SER A 8 20.12 6.92 -15.00
N ALA A 9 20.43 5.63 -15.05
CA ALA A 9 19.45 4.57 -14.95
C ALA A 9 18.62 4.89 -13.71
N ARG A 10 17.37 5.32 -13.90
CA ARG A 10 16.42 5.42 -12.80
C ARG A 10 16.36 4.03 -12.21
N ILE A 11 16.75 3.91 -10.95
CA ILE A 11 16.39 2.76 -10.13
C ILE A 11 14.86 2.82 -10.06
N VAL A 12 14.20 2.08 -10.96
CA VAL A 12 12.76 1.81 -10.82
C VAL A 12 12.69 0.92 -9.58
N LYS A 13 12.42 1.52 -8.41
CA LYS A 13 12.06 0.75 -7.22
C LYS A 13 10.89 -0.12 -7.65
N SER A 14 11.10 -1.44 -7.70
CA SER A 14 10.03 -2.40 -7.85
C SER A 14 9.20 -2.32 -6.57
N GLN A 15 8.20 -1.44 -6.58
CA GLN A 15 7.20 -1.36 -5.52
C GLN A 15 6.39 -2.64 -5.65
N SER A 16 6.74 -3.64 -4.84
CA SER A 16 6.12 -4.96 -4.85
C SER A 16 4.96 -4.95 -3.88
N SER A 17 3.93 -4.16 -4.21
CA SER A 17 2.64 -4.28 -3.57
C SER A 17 2.03 -5.63 -3.97
N ILE A 18 1.42 -6.29 -3.00
CA ILE A 18 0.67 -7.53 -3.24
C ILE A 18 -0.81 -7.22 -3.18
N GLN A 19 -1.56 -7.74 -4.15
CA GLN A 19 -3.01 -7.69 -4.10
C GLN A 19 -3.50 -8.76 -3.13
N LEU A 20 -4.32 -8.36 -2.16
CA LEU A 20 -4.93 -9.24 -1.18
C LEU A 20 -6.43 -8.99 -1.13
N HIS A 21 -7.19 -10.04 -0.86
CA HIS A 21 -8.60 -9.89 -0.56
C HIS A 21 -8.77 -9.19 0.80
N VAL A 22 -9.78 -8.33 0.95
CA VAL A 22 -10.05 -7.61 2.21
C VAL A 22 -10.24 -8.54 3.42
N SER A 23 -10.62 -9.80 3.17
CA SER A 23 -10.73 -10.84 4.20
C SER A 23 -9.40 -11.35 4.74
N GLU A 24 -8.31 -11.18 4.00
CA GLU A 24 -6.95 -11.61 4.36
C GLU A 24 -6.14 -10.49 5.02
N LEU A 25 -6.72 -9.28 5.11
CA LEU A 25 -6.06 -8.14 5.73
C LEU A 25 -5.89 -8.32 7.24
N GLN A 26 -4.78 -7.81 7.75
CA GLN A 26 -4.45 -7.83 9.16
C GLN A 26 -3.98 -6.45 9.63
N ILE A 27 -4.18 -6.21 10.92
CA ILE A 27 -3.66 -5.02 11.59
C ILE A 27 -2.13 -4.97 11.44
N GLY A 28 -1.61 -3.81 11.07
CA GLY A 28 -0.20 -3.56 10.76
C GLY A 28 0.14 -3.63 9.27
N MET A 29 -0.79 -4.00 8.39
CA MET A 29 -0.60 -3.90 6.94
C MET A 29 -0.81 -2.45 6.46
N PHE A 30 -0.06 -2.02 5.44
CA PHE A 30 -0.21 -0.70 4.81
C PHE A 30 -0.86 -0.88 3.45
N VAL A 31 -2.02 -0.30 3.32
CA VAL A 31 -2.78 -0.29 2.08
C VAL A 31 -2.27 0.89 1.25
N SER A 32 -1.64 0.58 0.12
CA SER A 32 -1.13 1.57 -0.84
C SER A 32 -2.21 1.98 -1.84
N ASP A 33 -3.01 1.00 -2.30
CA ASP A 33 -4.05 1.18 -3.30
C ASP A 33 -5.29 0.35 -2.97
N LEU A 34 -6.42 0.85 -3.47
CA LEU A 34 -7.75 0.29 -3.31
C LEU A 34 -8.31 -0.04 -4.70
N ASP A 35 -9.15 -1.06 -4.79
CA ASP A 35 -9.90 -1.35 -6.03
C ASP A 35 -11.03 -0.32 -6.26
N CYS A 36 -11.48 0.34 -5.19
CA CYS A 36 -12.53 1.34 -5.17
C CYS A 36 -11.98 2.78 -5.31
N ASP A 37 -12.80 3.69 -5.87
CA ASP A 37 -12.47 5.10 -6.00
C ASP A 37 -12.28 5.73 -4.62
N TRP A 38 -11.11 6.32 -4.37
CA TRP A 38 -10.78 6.92 -3.08
C TRP A 38 -11.77 8.01 -2.64
N LEU A 39 -12.38 8.71 -3.60
CA LEU A 39 -13.38 9.76 -3.36
C LEU A 39 -14.67 9.25 -2.72
N GLU A 40 -14.96 7.95 -2.85
CA GLU A 40 -16.14 7.31 -2.27
C GLU A 40 -15.86 6.72 -0.88
N THR A 41 -14.62 6.83 -0.40
CA THR A 41 -14.20 6.26 0.88
C THR A 41 -13.78 7.33 1.87
N PRO A 42 -13.93 7.09 3.18
CA PRO A 42 -13.39 7.98 4.20
C PRO A 42 -11.87 7.84 4.40
N PHE A 43 -11.14 7.21 3.46
CA PHE A 43 -9.70 6.94 3.60
C PHE A 43 -8.81 8.05 3.04
N LEU A 44 -7.56 8.09 3.50
CA LEU A 44 -6.54 8.99 2.97
C LEU A 44 -6.07 8.50 1.60
N THR A 45 -6.10 9.40 0.60
CA THR A 45 -5.77 9.08 -0.80
C THR A 45 -4.30 8.73 -1.06
N GLN A 46 -3.44 8.79 -0.05
CA GLN A 46 -2.00 8.47 -0.15
C GLN A 46 -1.67 7.05 0.34
N GLY A 47 -2.69 6.29 0.77
CA GLY A 47 -2.52 5.02 1.47
C GLY A 47 -2.45 5.21 2.99
N PHE A 48 -2.74 4.15 3.73
CA PHE A 48 -2.86 4.19 5.19
C PHE A 48 -2.51 2.84 5.83
N MET A 49 -2.18 2.88 7.12
CA MET A 49 -1.95 1.67 7.91
C MET A 49 -3.25 1.18 8.55
N ILE A 50 -3.47 -0.12 8.52
CA ILE A 50 -4.57 -0.76 9.22
C ILE A 50 -4.19 -0.82 10.71
N GLU A 51 -4.74 0.07 11.52
CA GLU A 51 -4.45 0.16 12.96
C GLU A 51 -5.53 -0.52 13.82
N SER A 52 -6.71 -0.79 13.26
CA SER A 52 -7.88 -1.32 13.95
C SER A 52 -8.68 -2.25 13.04
N ASP A 53 -9.42 -3.19 13.64
CA ASP A 53 -10.43 -4.02 12.95
C ASP A 53 -11.52 -3.16 12.28
N GLU A 54 -11.80 -1.96 12.81
CA GLU A 54 -12.76 -1.03 12.19
C GLU A 54 -12.31 -0.61 10.79
N HIS A 55 -11.01 -0.39 10.58
CA HIS A 55 -10.47 -0.09 9.24
C HIS A 55 -10.70 -1.26 8.29
N ILE A 56 -10.55 -2.51 8.76
CA ILE A 56 -10.82 -3.71 7.94
C ILE A 56 -12.32 -3.81 7.63
N GLY A 57 -13.18 -3.50 8.60
CA GLY A 57 -14.63 -3.46 8.42
C GLY A 57 -15.04 -2.46 7.33
N LEU A 58 -14.50 -1.24 7.38
CA LEU A 58 -14.72 -0.25 6.33
C LEU A 58 -14.20 -0.74 4.98
N LEU A 59 -12.97 -1.27 4.92
CA LEU A 59 -12.42 -1.79 3.67
C LEU A 59 -13.31 -2.88 3.05
N LYS A 60 -13.91 -3.75 3.86
CA LYS A 60 -14.87 -4.77 3.41
C LYS A 60 -16.18 -4.20 2.88
N GLU A 61 -16.58 -3.01 3.32
CA GLU A 61 -17.81 -2.35 2.86
C GLU A 61 -17.61 -1.67 1.50
N TYR A 62 -16.44 -1.07 1.28
CA TYR A 62 -16.16 -0.28 0.06
C TYR A 62 -15.39 -1.04 -1.02
N CYS A 63 -14.63 -2.07 -0.66
CA CYS A 63 -13.63 -2.68 -1.53
C CYS A 63 -13.63 -4.22 -1.39
N GLU A 64 -13.39 -4.94 -2.48
CA GLU A 64 -13.23 -6.41 -2.45
C GLU A 64 -11.75 -6.83 -2.35
N THR A 65 -10.88 -6.11 -3.06
CA THR A 65 -9.44 -6.33 -3.02
C THR A 65 -8.67 -5.04 -2.81
N VAL A 66 -7.49 -5.14 -2.21
CA VAL A 66 -6.61 -3.99 -1.95
C VAL A 66 -5.15 -4.37 -2.21
N TRP A 67 -4.32 -3.36 -2.46
CA TRP A 67 -2.88 -3.52 -2.59
C TRP A 67 -2.21 -3.14 -1.30
N VAL A 68 -1.44 -4.08 -0.77
CA VAL A 68 -0.66 -3.90 0.45
C VAL A 68 0.81 -3.79 0.09
N ASP A 69 1.40 -2.65 0.42
CA ASP A 69 2.85 -2.51 0.46
C ASP A 69 3.34 -3.13 1.77
N LYS A 70 4.32 -4.04 1.68
CA LYS A 70 4.85 -4.76 2.84
C LYS A 70 5.30 -3.78 3.92
N VAL A 71 4.51 -3.65 4.99
CA VAL A 71 4.96 -2.98 6.21
C VAL A 71 5.75 -3.98 6.99
N PHE A 72 7.04 -3.69 7.09
CA PHE A 72 7.90 -4.28 8.08
C PHE A 72 7.38 -3.91 9.46
N ASN A 73 6.50 -4.73 10.05
CA ASN A 73 6.43 -4.77 11.51
C ASN A 73 7.59 -5.66 12.03
N THR A 74 8.81 -5.24 11.69
CA THR A 74 10.00 -5.50 12.51
C THR A 74 10.20 -4.24 13.33
N TRP A 75 9.33 -4.02 14.32
CA TRP A 75 9.89 -3.60 15.60
C TRP A 75 10.57 -4.86 16.14
N LEU A 76 11.89 -4.87 16.01
CA LEU A 76 12.80 -5.91 16.50
C LEU A 76 12.25 -6.49 17.81
N LYS A 77 11.76 -7.73 17.78
CA LYS A 77 11.54 -8.48 19.01
C LYS A 77 12.92 -8.75 19.62
N ALA A 78 13.14 -8.10 20.77
CA ALA A 78 14.24 -8.24 21.73
C ALA A 78 15.58 -7.63 21.33
#